data_AF-A0A1H2WE68-F1
#
_entry.id   AF-A0A1H2WE68-F1
#
_cell.length_a   1.000
_cell.length_b   1.000
_cell.length_c   1.000
_cell.angle_alpha   90.00
_cell.angle_beta   90.00
_cell.angle_gamma   90.00
#
_symmetry.space_group_name_H-M   'P 1'
#
loop_
_entity.id
_entity.type
_entity.pdbx_description
1 polymer ?
#
loop_
_entity_poly.entity_id
_entity_poly.type
_entity_poly.pdbx_seq_one_letter_code
_entity_poly.pdbx_strand_id
1 'polypeptide(L)'
;MALSKEYNERLAGEKEGLMYRDPVGELIREHEKKGGFDHLRGRGKPLPKEYLQSDTFDTLLKRNGFVPSWVRLQREIREDLGQVLKQQADEALSDRRIKKEISKINKKVRRYNQLCPTPSLQRCLIEKESLHSQYERWR
;
A
#
# COMPACT_ATOMS: atom_id res chain seq x y z
N MET A 1 -8.90 -66.16 -5.68
CA MET A 1 -9.11 -65.01 -4.77
C MET A 1 -7.91 -64.68 -3.89
N ALA A 2 -7.01 -65.61 -3.54
CA ALA A 2 -5.83 -65.35 -2.69
C ALA A 2 -4.79 -64.38 -3.31
N LEU A 3 -4.54 -64.48 -4.62
CA LEU A 3 -3.54 -63.67 -5.34
C LEU A 3 -3.80 -62.15 -5.34
N SER A 4 -5.07 -61.73 -5.23
CA SER A 4 -5.45 -60.30 -5.16
C SER A 4 -5.19 -59.71 -3.77
N LYS A 5 -5.35 -60.53 -2.72
CA LYS A 5 -5.14 -60.09 -1.34
C LYS A 5 -3.66 -59.90 -1.05
N GLU A 6 -2.82 -60.86 -1.47
CA GLU A 6 -1.36 -60.73 -1.40
C GLU A 6 -0.82 -59.57 -2.23
N TYR A 7 -1.36 -59.32 -3.44
CA TYR A 7 -0.96 -58.18 -4.27
C TYR A 7 -1.28 -56.83 -3.61
N ASN A 8 -2.46 -56.71 -2.99
CA ASN A 8 -2.87 -55.50 -2.28
C ASN A 8 -2.08 -55.29 -0.97
N GLU A 9 -1.75 -56.37 -0.24
CA GLU A 9 -0.89 -56.31 0.96
C GLU A 9 0.56 -55.93 0.59
N ARG A 10 1.08 -56.42 -0.54
CA ARG A 10 2.41 -56.05 -1.05
C ARG A 10 2.48 -54.57 -1.48
N LEU A 11 1.45 -54.07 -2.16
CA LEU A 11 1.31 -52.65 -2.51
C LEU A 11 1.16 -51.73 -1.29
N ALA A 12 0.52 -52.22 -0.22
CA ALA A 12 0.43 -51.47 1.03
C ALA A 12 1.81 -51.33 1.71
N GLY A 13 2.60 -52.41 1.75
CA GLY A 13 3.98 -52.39 2.26
C GLY A 13 4.96 -51.57 1.40
N GLU A 14 4.81 -51.58 0.07
CA GLU A 14 5.60 -50.73 -0.83
C GLU A 14 5.26 -49.23 -0.69
N LYS A 15 3.99 -48.90 -0.41
CA LYS A 15 3.57 -47.52 -0.14
C LYS A 15 4.05 -47.00 1.22
N GLU A 16 4.25 -47.87 2.20
CA GLU A 16 4.91 -47.51 3.47
C GLU A 16 6.39 -47.12 3.25
N GLY A 17 7.08 -47.76 2.30
CA GLY A 17 8.47 -47.46 1.95
C GLY A 17 8.68 -46.16 1.15
N LEU A 18 7.63 -45.66 0.49
CA LEU A 18 7.61 -44.39 -0.24
C LEU A 18 7.02 -43.24 0.59
N MET A 19 7.09 -43.35 1.91
CA MET A 19 6.76 -42.23 2.80
C MET A 19 7.82 -41.15 2.62
N TYR A 20 7.44 -40.02 2.00
CA TYR A 20 8.28 -38.81 1.92
C TYR A 20 8.67 -38.41 3.35
N ARG A 21 9.88 -38.81 3.74
CA ARG A 21 10.47 -38.40 5.01
C ARG A 21 10.90 -36.95 4.82
N ASP A 22 10.41 -36.07 5.67
CA ASP A 22 10.79 -34.66 5.71
C ASP A 22 11.70 -34.45 6.93
N PRO A 23 13.03 -34.62 6.78
CA PRO A 23 13.96 -34.53 7.89
C PRO A 23 13.99 -33.13 8.49
N VAL A 24 13.73 -32.10 7.67
CA VAL A 24 13.66 -30.71 8.12
C VAL A 24 12.42 -30.49 8.97
N GLY A 25 11.26 -30.98 8.52
CA GLY A 25 10.03 -30.94 9.30
C GLY A 25 10.11 -31.75 10.58
N GLU A 26 10.78 -32.91 10.57
CA GLU A 26 11.04 -33.70 11.79
C GLU A 26 11.89 -32.91 12.78
N LEU A 27 12.98 -32.29 12.33
CA LEU A 27 13.83 -31.45 13.16
C LEU A 27 13.07 -30.24 13.74
N ILE A 28 12.24 -29.58 12.95
CA ILE A 28 11.40 -28.45 13.40
C ILE A 28 10.41 -28.92 14.48
N ARG A 29 9.74 -30.06 14.27
CA ARG A 29 8.79 -30.63 15.25
C ARG A 29 9.47 -31.04 16.55
N GLU A 30 10.66 -31.63 16.47
CA GLU A 30 11.45 -31.96 17.66
C GLU A 30 11.87 -30.69 18.42
N HIS A 31 12.29 -29.66 17.70
CA HIS A 31 12.67 -28.37 18.27
C HIS A 31 11.47 -27.65 18.91
N GLU A 32 10.30 -27.74 18.30
CA GLU A 32 9.04 -27.23 18.85
C GLU A 32 8.65 -27.98 20.14
N LYS A 33 8.69 -29.32 20.14
CA LYS A 33 8.41 -30.16 21.32
C LYS A 33 9.35 -29.86 22.49
N LYS A 34 10.61 -29.51 22.20
CA LYS A 34 11.61 -29.11 23.20
C LYS A 34 11.41 -27.67 23.70
N GLY A 35 10.35 -26.98 23.29
CA GLY A 35 10.05 -25.60 23.72
C GLY A 35 10.96 -24.55 23.10
N GLY A 36 11.68 -24.89 22.02
CA GLY A 36 12.64 -23.97 21.43
C GLY A 36 12.02 -22.75 20.73
N PHE A 37 10.69 -22.70 20.59
CA PHE A 37 9.94 -21.53 20.15
C PHE A 37 9.24 -20.77 21.29
N ASP A 38 9.36 -21.21 22.54
CA ASP A 38 8.67 -20.60 23.68
C ASP A 38 9.25 -19.23 24.04
N HIS A 39 10.56 -19.06 23.84
CA HIS A 39 11.32 -17.87 24.23
C HIS A 39 11.78 -17.02 23.03
N LEU A 40 11.02 -17.02 21.93
CA LEU A 40 11.34 -16.19 20.77
C LEU A 40 11.23 -14.69 21.13
N ARG A 41 12.23 -13.92 20.70
CA ARG A 41 12.22 -12.45 20.84
C ARG A 41 11.00 -11.88 20.12
N GLY A 42 10.07 -11.30 20.89
CA GLY A 42 8.86 -10.67 20.35
C GLY A 42 7.61 -11.55 20.40
N ARG A 43 7.69 -12.80 20.86
CA ARG A 43 6.52 -13.67 21.05
C ARG A 43 5.56 -13.07 22.07
N GLY A 44 4.28 -12.95 21.72
CA GLY A 44 3.20 -12.52 22.62
C GLY A 44 3.29 -11.07 23.10
N LYS A 45 4.25 -10.27 22.61
CA LYS A 45 4.30 -8.84 22.94
C LYS A 45 3.22 -8.13 22.12
N PRO A 46 2.35 -7.32 22.75
CA PRO A 46 1.40 -6.52 22.01
C PRO A 46 2.15 -5.58 21.07
N LEU A 47 1.59 -5.36 19.88
CA LEU A 47 2.11 -4.35 18.97
C LEU A 47 2.12 -2.97 19.67
N PRO A 48 3.16 -2.15 19.43
CA PRO A 48 3.18 -0.81 19.99
C PRO A 48 1.95 -0.03 19.55
N LYS A 49 1.36 0.74 20.47
CA LYS A 49 0.06 1.41 20.27
C LYS A 49 0.11 2.40 19.10
N GLU A 50 1.28 2.88 18.73
CA GLU A 50 1.50 3.82 17.62
C GLU A 50 1.17 3.19 16.26
N TYR A 51 1.43 1.89 16.09
CA TYR A 51 1.11 1.13 14.87
C TYR A 51 -0.37 0.76 14.77
N LEU A 52 -1.12 0.89 15.86
CA LEU A 52 -2.56 0.58 15.91
C LEU A 52 -3.44 1.82 15.67
N GLN A 53 -2.88 3.02 15.89
CA GLN A 53 -3.62 4.29 15.82
C GLN A 53 -3.57 4.96 14.45
N SER A 54 -2.53 4.71 13.67
CA SER A 54 -2.32 5.35 12.36
C SER A 54 -2.07 4.29 11.29
N ASP A 55 -2.27 4.67 10.03
CA ASP A 55 -1.88 3.81 8.91
C ASP A 55 -0.38 3.50 9.03
N THR A 56 -0.07 2.23 9.27
CA THR A 56 1.30 1.73 9.47
C THR A 56 2.24 2.17 8.36
N PHE A 57 1.73 2.31 7.14
CA PHE A 57 2.51 2.75 5.98
C PHE A 57 2.96 4.21 6.15
N ASP A 58 2.06 5.10 6.54
CA ASP A 58 2.36 6.51 6.78
C ASP A 58 3.34 6.70 7.94
N THR A 59 3.21 5.93 9.02
CA THR A 59 4.14 5.99 10.16
C THR A 59 5.55 5.60 9.75
N LEU A 60 5.67 4.54 8.95
CA LEU A 60 6.96 4.04 8.46
C LEU A 60 7.62 5.04 7.52
N LEU A 61 6.87 5.62 6.60
CA LEU A 61 7.38 6.63 5.67
C LEU A 61 7.91 7.87 6.41
N LYS A 62 7.12 8.41 7.34
CA LYS A 62 7.50 9.57 8.15
C LYS A 62 8.74 9.29 8.99
N ARG A 63 8.83 8.11 9.61
CA ARG A 63 9.99 7.70 10.44
C ARG A 63 11.30 7.63 9.64
N ASN A 64 11.21 7.25 8.36
CA ASN A 64 12.37 7.20 7.47
C ASN A 64 12.65 8.54 6.76
N GLY A 65 11.92 9.61 7.11
CA GLY A 65 12.06 10.92 6.44
C GLY A 65 11.68 10.90 4.96
N PHE A 66 10.92 9.89 4.52
CA PHE A 66 10.56 9.72 3.12
C PHE A 66 9.17 10.30 2.84
N VAL A 67 9.07 11.10 1.78
CA VAL A 67 7.79 11.66 1.32
C VAL A 67 7.50 11.11 -0.07
N PRO A 68 6.39 10.37 -0.26
CA PRO A 68 6.00 9.87 -1.57
C PRO A 68 5.86 11.00 -2.60
N SER A 69 6.17 10.68 -3.85
CA SER A 69 6.11 11.63 -4.97
C SER A 69 4.71 12.22 -5.16
N TRP A 70 3.65 11.45 -4.97
CA TRP A 70 2.26 11.91 -5.08
C TRP A 70 1.88 12.90 -3.97
N VAL A 71 2.39 12.74 -2.75
CA VAL A 71 2.16 13.69 -1.64
C VAL A 71 2.84 15.04 -1.94
N ARG A 72 4.03 15.01 -2.54
CA ARG A 72 4.72 16.24 -3.00
C ARG A 72 3.90 16.95 -4.08
N LEU A 73 3.41 16.20 -5.07
CA LEU A 73 2.55 16.75 -6.13
C LEU A 73 1.24 17.33 -5.57
N GLN A 74 0.63 16.67 -4.58
CA GLN A 74 -0.58 17.18 -3.93
C GLN A 74 -0.35 18.56 -3.32
N ARG A 75 0.77 18.74 -2.61
CA ARG A 75 1.14 20.04 -2.03
C ARG A 75 1.38 21.09 -3.12
N GLU A 76 2.11 20.76 -4.18
CA GLU A 76 2.35 21.68 -5.29
C GLU A 76 1.04 22.10 -5.98
N ILE A 77 0.12 21.16 -6.24
CA ILE A 77 -1.18 21.44 -6.85
C ILE A 77 -1.98 22.41 -5.97
N ARG A 78 -1.97 22.20 -4.65
CA ARG A 78 -2.65 23.08 -3.69
C ARG A 78 -2.05 24.48 -3.68
N GLU A 79 -0.72 24.59 -3.67
CA GLU A 79 -0.03 25.89 -3.72
C GLU A 79 -0.32 26.63 -5.02
N ASP A 80 -0.25 25.95 -6.17
CA ASP A 80 -0.57 26.53 -7.49
C ASP A 80 -2.02 27.02 -7.55
N LEU A 81 -2.97 26.24 -7.03
CA LEU A 81 -4.39 26.63 -6.98
C LEU A 81 -4.62 27.87 -6.13
N GLY A 82 -3.98 27.95 -4.96
CA GLY A 82 -4.05 29.12 -4.09
C GLY A 82 -3.48 30.37 -4.76
N GLN A 83 -2.39 30.24 -5.52
CA GLN A 83 -1.82 31.34 -6.30
C GLN A 83 -2.77 31.83 -7.39
N VAL A 84 -3.38 30.92 -8.16
CA VAL A 84 -4.34 31.29 -9.20
C VAL A 84 -5.57 31.98 -8.60
N LEU A 85 -6.09 31.49 -7.47
CA LEU A 85 -7.22 32.12 -6.78
C LEU A 85 -6.89 33.52 -6.28
N LYS A 86 -5.70 33.71 -5.69
CA LYS A 86 -5.25 35.04 -5.24
C LYS A 86 -5.12 36.01 -6.42
N GLN A 87 -4.48 35.58 -7.51
CA GLN A 87 -4.30 36.41 -8.70
C GLN A 87 -5.62 36.72 -9.43
N GLN A 88 -6.61 35.84 -9.33
CA GLN A 88 -7.96 36.08 -9.82
C GLN A 88 -8.68 37.14 -8.97
N ALA A 89 -8.54 37.10 -7.64
CA ALA A 89 -9.13 38.08 -6.74
C ALA A 89 -8.52 39.48 -6.90
N ASP A 90 -7.22 39.55 -7.19
CA ASP A 90 -6.50 40.81 -7.43
C ASP A 90 -6.74 41.39 -8.86
N GLU A 91 -7.64 40.80 -9.66
CA GLU A 91 -7.88 41.10 -11.09
C GLU A 91 -6.60 41.14 -11.98
N ALA A 92 -5.51 40.56 -11.48
CA ALA A 92 -4.19 40.64 -12.10
C ALA A 92 -4.04 39.73 -13.33
N LEU A 93 -4.98 38.79 -13.53
CA LEU A 93 -4.95 37.84 -14.64
C LEU A 93 -6.17 37.95 -15.56
N SER A 94 -5.90 38.09 -16.85
CA SER A 94 -6.89 37.83 -17.90
C SER A 94 -7.36 36.37 -17.87
N ASP A 95 -8.64 36.16 -18.19
CA ASP A 95 -9.29 34.85 -18.39
C ASP A 95 -8.45 33.84 -19.20
N ARG A 96 -7.78 34.32 -20.26
CA ARG A 96 -6.92 33.48 -21.10
C ARG A 96 -5.72 32.93 -20.32
N ARG A 97 -5.15 33.73 -19.42
CA ARG A 97 -4.04 33.29 -18.55
C ARG A 97 -4.52 32.32 -17.48
N ILE A 98 -5.67 32.57 -16.86
CA ILE A 98 -6.27 31.65 -15.87
C ILE A 98 -6.44 30.26 -16.49
N LYS A 99 -7.05 30.17 -17.68
CA LYS A 99 -7.21 28.90 -18.41
C LYS A 99 -5.86 28.21 -18.69
N LYS A 100 -4.82 28.99 -19.00
CA LYS A 100 -3.46 28.47 -19.23
C LYS A 100 -2.86 27.88 -17.95
N GLU A 101 -2.99 28.55 -16.81
CA GLU A 101 -2.49 28.04 -15.53
C GLU A 101 -3.28 26.80 -15.09
N ILE A 102 -4.61 26.80 -15.21
CA ILE A 102 -5.45 25.61 -14.96
C ILE A 102 -4.99 24.43 -15.82
N SER A 103 -4.67 24.64 -17.10
CA SER A 103 -4.15 23.59 -17.97
C SER A 103 -2.83 22.99 -17.45
N LYS A 104 -1.92 23.81 -16.91
CA LYS A 104 -0.68 23.33 -16.29
C LYS A 104 -0.97 22.53 -15.02
N ILE A 105 -1.85 23.02 -14.16
CA ILE A 105 -2.27 22.33 -12.92
C ILE A 105 -2.89 20.97 -13.29
N ASN A 106 -3.76 20.92 -14.29
CA ASN A 106 -4.38 19.67 -14.77
C ASN A 106 -3.37 18.64 -15.27
N LYS A 107 -2.21 19.05 -15.81
CA LYS A 107 -1.11 18.11 -16.12
C LYS A 107 -0.54 17.50 -14.85
N LYS A 108 -0.36 18.30 -13.78
CA LYS A 108 0.08 17.79 -12.47
C LYS A 108 -0.98 16.86 -11.86
N VAL A 109 -2.26 17.20 -11.94
CA VAL A 109 -3.37 16.35 -11.46
C VAL A 109 -3.37 14.99 -12.16
N ARG A 110 -3.18 14.95 -13.49
CA ARG A 110 -3.04 13.68 -14.23
C ARG A 110 -1.87 12.85 -13.72
N ARG A 111 -0.71 13.48 -13.52
CA ARG A 111 0.47 12.80 -12.98
C ARG A 111 0.26 12.30 -11.55
N TYR A 112 -0.40 13.10 -10.72
CA TYR A 112 -0.80 12.72 -9.36
C TYR A 112 -1.71 11.48 -9.40
N ASN A 113 -2.75 11.47 -10.26
CA ASN A 113 -3.67 10.34 -10.39
C ASN A 113 -2.99 9.04 -10.84
N GLN A 114 -1.94 9.15 -11.67
CA GLN A 114 -1.13 8.00 -12.13
C GLN A 114 -0.21 7.42 -11.03
N LEU A 115 0.24 8.27 -10.10
CA LEU A 115 1.18 7.88 -9.03
C LEU A 115 0.49 7.49 -7.73
N CYS A 116 -0.80 7.79 -7.61
CA CYS A 116 -1.55 7.55 -6.39
C CYS A 116 -1.74 6.04 -6.16
N PRO A 117 -1.56 5.54 -4.92
CA PRO A 117 -1.60 4.10 -4.65
C PRO A 117 -3.00 3.49 -4.77
N THR A 118 -4.06 4.30 -4.65
CA THR A 118 -5.45 3.85 -4.68
C THR A 118 -6.32 4.73 -5.57
N PRO A 119 -7.30 4.15 -6.30
CA PRO A 119 -8.24 4.92 -7.12
C PRO A 119 -9.08 5.93 -6.31
N SER A 120 -9.36 5.64 -5.03
CA SER A 120 -10.14 6.52 -4.14
C SER A 120 -9.46 7.86 -3.87
N LEU A 121 -8.14 7.93 -4.01
CA LEU A 121 -7.37 9.17 -3.84
C LEU A 121 -7.24 9.98 -5.14
N GLN A 122 -7.70 9.47 -6.28
CA GLN A 122 -7.67 10.18 -7.56
C GLN A 122 -8.64 11.36 -7.56
N ARG A 123 -8.30 12.41 -8.31
CA ARG A 123 -9.04 13.68 -8.35
C ARG A 123 -9.47 14.03 -9.76
N CYS A 124 -10.63 14.68 -9.89
CA CYS A 124 -11.11 15.22 -11.16
C CYS A 124 -10.22 16.36 -11.66
N LEU A 125 -10.23 16.56 -12.98
CA LEU A 125 -9.64 17.76 -13.57
C LEU A 125 -10.39 19.01 -13.12
N ILE A 126 -9.67 20.13 -13.13
CA ILE A 126 -10.11 21.41 -12.63
C ILE A 126 -10.55 22.26 -13.82
N GLU A 127 -11.69 22.91 -13.68
CA GLU A 127 -12.23 23.90 -14.62
C GLU A 127 -12.28 25.27 -13.94
N LYS A 128 -12.50 26.34 -14.71
CA LYS A 128 -12.49 27.70 -14.16
C LYS A 128 -13.60 27.89 -13.14
N GLU A 129 -14.77 27.35 -13.45
CA GLU A 129 -16.00 27.43 -12.68
C GLU A 129 -15.90 26.63 -11.37
N SER A 130 -15.11 25.55 -11.37
CA SER A 130 -14.92 24.67 -10.23
C SER A 130 -13.68 24.99 -9.39
N LEU A 131 -12.92 26.04 -9.74
CA LEU A 131 -11.61 26.35 -9.15
C LEU A 131 -11.66 26.45 -7.62
N HIS A 132 -12.63 27.21 -7.09
CA HIS A 132 -12.77 27.41 -5.64
C HIS A 132 -13.16 26.12 -4.91
N SER A 133 -14.18 25.42 -5.39
CA SER A 133 -14.63 24.14 -4.82
C SER A 133 -13.54 23.07 -4.87
N GLN A 134 -12.73 23.06 -5.93
CA GLN A 134 -11.61 22.14 -6.05
C GLN A 134 -10.50 22.50 -5.07
N TYR A 135 -10.17 23.78 -4.89
CA TYR A 135 -9.18 24.21 -3.91
C TYR A 135 -9.49 23.70 -2.49
N GLU A 136 -10.74 23.82 -2.03
CA GLU A 136 -11.14 23.28 -0.72
C GLU A 136 -11.04 21.75 -0.64
N ARG A 137 -11.22 21.03 -1.76
CA ARG A 137 -11.06 19.57 -1.80
C ARG A 137 -9.60 19.11 -1.77
N TRP A 138 -8.68 19.98 -2.18
CA TRP A 138 -7.23 19.76 -2.14
C TRP A 138 -6.59 20.22 -0.82
N ARG A 139 -7.33 20.95 0.01
CA ARG A 139 -6.91 21.40 1.34
C ARG A 139 -6.64 20.21 2.27
#